data_AF-A0A961PA70-F1
#
_entry.id   AF-A0A961PA70-F1
#
_cell.length_a   1.000
_cell.length_b   1.000
_cell.length_c   1.000
_cell.angle_alpha   90.00
_cell.angle_beta   90.00
_cell.angle_gamma   90.00
#
_symmetry.space_group_name_H-M   'P 1'
#
loop_
_entity.id
_entity.type
_entity.pdbx_description
1 polymer ?
#
loop_
_entity_poly.entity_id
_entity_poly.type
_entity_poly.pdbx_seq_one_letter_code
_entity_poly.pdbx_strand_id
1 'polypeptide(L)' 'ASAGMERGAGERLAGSYANFLITNGRIVLPLLDPARDGTAREVLAEAFSGYEIVGVPAREILLGGGNIHCITQQVPAA' A
#
# COMPACT_ATOMS: atom_id res chain seq x y z
N ALA A 1 -6.84 21.76 -5.75
CA ALA A 1 -5.59 21.14 -5.29
C ALA A 1 -4.75 22.24 -4.64
N SER A 2 -4.12 22.00 -3.49
CA SER A 2 -3.14 22.94 -2.95
C SER A 2 -1.98 23.05 -3.97
N ALA A 3 -1.35 24.22 -4.07
CA ALA A 3 -0.33 24.52 -5.08
C ALA A 3 0.96 23.66 -5.01
N GLY A 4 1.00 22.62 -4.17
CA GLY A 4 2.18 21.80 -3.88
C GLY A 4 2.07 20.32 -4.27
N MET A 5 1.12 19.92 -5.10
CA MET A 5 0.93 18.52 -5.53
C MET A 5 0.87 18.36 -7.06
N GLU A 6 1.58 19.19 -7.82
CA GLU A 6 1.84 18.87 -9.23
C GLU A 6 3.06 17.95 -9.30
N ARG A 7 2.86 16.74 -9.83
CA ARG A 7 3.95 15.79 -10.06
C ARG A 7 4.43 15.84 -11.49
N GLY A 8 5.74 15.92 -11.66
CA GLY A 8 6.39 15.83 -12.96
C GLY A 8 6.56 14.38 -13.42
N ALA A 9 6.53 14.14 -14.73
CA ALA A 9 6.94 12.86 -15.27
C ALA A 9 8.41 12.57 -14.90
N GLY A 10 8.70 11.36 -14.44
CA GLY A 10 10.04 10.95 -14.00
C GLY A 10 10.40 11.35 -12.56
N GLU A 11 9.52 12.07 -11.85
CA GLU A 11 9.72 12.37 -10.43
C GLU A 11 9.67 11.09 -9.58
N ARG A 12 10.56 11.01 -8.58
CA ARG A 12 10.58 9.90 -7.65
C ARG A 12 9.35 9.95 -6.75
N LEU A 13 8.61 8.85 -6.69
CA LEU A 13 7.51 8.66 -5.76
C LEU A 13 8.00 8.02 -4.46
N ALA A 14 7.35 8.35 -3.34
CA ALA A 14 7.59 7.74 -2.04
C ALA A 14 6.91 6.35 -1.91
N GLY A 15 7.09 5.49 -2.91
CA GLY A 15 6.49 4.17 -2.97
C GLY A 15 7.10 3.24 -1.93
N SER A 16 6.27 2.69 -1.04
CA SER A 16 6.69 1.70 -0.04
C SER A 16 5.61 0.65 0.15
N TYR A 17 5.99 -0.63 0.04
CA TYR A 17 5.11 -1.75 0.34
C TYR A 17 4.67 -1.79 1.80
N ALA A 18 5.44 -1.17 2.71
CA ALA A 18 5.08 -1.09 4.13
C ALA A 18 3.82 -0.24 4.41
N ASN A 19 3.31 0.47 3.40
CA ASN A 19 2.09 1.28 3.52
C ASN A 19 0.81 0.45 3.23
N PHE A 20 0.77 -0.79 3.74
CA PHE A 20 -0.36 -1.72 3.66
C PHE A 20 -1.35 -1.52 4.81
N LEU A 21 -2.57 -2.02 4.65
CA LEU A 21 -3.58 -2.10 5.72
C LEU A 21 -3.65 -3.51 6.28
N ILE A 22 -3.65 -3.66 7.61
CA ILE A 22 -4.05 -4.90 8.30
C ILE A 22 -5.51 -4.76 8.71
N THR A 23 -6.36 -5.74 8.38
CA THR A 23 -7.78 -5.72 8.78
C THR A 23 -8.36 -7.14 8.86
N ASN A 24 -8.98 -7.51 9.98
CA ASN A 24 -9.80 -8.72 10.15
C ASN A 24 -9.32 -9.97 9.38
N GLY A 25 -8.11 -10.45 9.69
CA GLY A 25 -7.52 -11.63 9.06
C GLY A 25 -7.02 -11.42 7.62
N ARG A 26 -6.86 -10.15 7.19
CA ARG A 26 -6.41 -9.78 5.84
C ARG A 26 -5.37 -8.68 5.87
N ILE A 27 -4.56 -8.65 4.81
CA ILE A 27 -3.65 -7.55 4.51
C ILE A 27 -3.96 -7.02 3.12
N VAL A 28 -4.24 -5.71 3.02
CA VAL A 28 -4.40 -5.04 1.73
C VAL A 28 -3.04 -4.45 1.33
N LEU A 29 -2.37 -5.13 0.41
CA LEU A 29 -1.02 -4.83 -0.08
C LEU A 29 -1.09 -3.90 -1.30
N PRO A 30 -0.44 -2.73 -1.30
CA PRO A 30 -0.32 -1.94 -2.51
C PRO A 30 0.56 -2.64 -3.54
N LEU A 31 0.07 -2.75 -4.77
CA LEU A 31 0.85 -3.17 -5.94
C LEU A 31 1.48 -1.92 -6.57
N LEU A 32 2.81 -1.89 -6.63
CA LEU A 32 3.60 -0.71 -6.99
C LEU A 32 4.50 -1.00 -8.18
N ASP A 33 5.05 -2.21 -8.25
CA ASP A 33 6.01 -2.61 -9.25
C ASP A 33 5.92 -4.13 -9.46
N PRO A 34 5.49 -4.60 -10.65
CA PRO A 34 5.36 -6.02 -10.95
C PRO A 34 6.62 -6.85 -10.66
N ALA A 35 7.81 -6.24 -10.74
CA ALA A 35 9.07 -6.93 -10.44
C ALA A 35 9.31 -7.17 -8.95
N ARG A 36 8.59 -6.47 -8.06
CA ARG A 36 8.79 -6.50 -6.59
C ARG A 36 7.52 -6.87 -5.81
N ASP A 37 6.35 -6.74 -6.41
CA ASP A 37 5.06 -7.06 -5.81
C ASP A 37 5.03 -8.50 -5.25
N GLY A 38 5.61 -9.45 -5.98
CA GLY A 38 5.72 -10.86 -5.57
C GLY A 38 6.52 -11.05 -4.29
N THR A 39 7.71 -10.44 -4.21
CA THR A 39 8.57 -10.48 -3.02
C THR A 39 7.89 -9.83 -1.82
N ALA A 40 7.21 -8.69 -2.01
CA ALA A 40 6.48 -8.03 -0.92
C ALA A 40 5.36 -8.93 -0.37
N ARG A 41 4.62 -9.60 -1.25
CA ARG A 41 3.59 -10.58 -0.87
C ARG A 41 4.18 -11.75 -0.09
N GLU A 42 5.30 -12.31 -0.52
CA GLU A 42 5.95 -13.44 0.16
C GLU A 42 6.43 -13.08 1.57
N VAL A 43 7.10 -11.94 1.71
CA VAL A 43 7.55 -11.43 3.02
C VAL A 43 6.37 -11.23 3.98
N LEU A 44 5.27 -10.67 3.49
CA LEU A 44 4.08 -10.48 4.32
C LEU A 44 3.38 -11.82 4.65
N ALA A 45 3.41 -12.80 3.74
CA ALA A 45 2.80 -14.11 3.98
C ALA A 45 3.54 -14.87 5.07
N GLU A 46 4.88 -14.74 5.11
CA GLU A 46 5.72 -15.28 6.18
C GLU A 46 5.47 -14.56 7.50
N ALA A 47 5.44 -13.22 7.49
CA ALA A 47 5.28 -12.42 8.71
C ALA A 47 3.88 -12.54 9.35
N PHE A 48 2.84 -12.73 8.53
CA PHE A 48 1.44 -12.77 8.98
C PHE A 48 0.77 -14.09 8.61
N SER A 49 1.31 -15.19 9.14
CA SER A 49 0.75 -16.52 8.95
C SER A 49 -0.74 -16.56 9.30
N GLY A 50 -1.56 -17.05 8.38
CA GLY A 50 -3.03 -17.12 8.54
C GLY A 50 -3.79 -15.89 8.06
N TYR A 51 -3.11 -14.83 7.60
CA TYR A 51 -3.77 -13.69 6.96
C TYR A 51 -3.87 -13.89 5.44
N GLU A 52 -4.99 -13.48 4.87
CA GLU A 52 -5.18 -13.40 3.41
C GLU A 52 -4.54 -12.11 2.88
N ILE A 53 -3.62 -12.20 1.92
CA ILE A 53 -3.00 -11.02 1.30
C ILE A 53 -3.74 -10.68 0.01
N VAL A 54 -4.32 -9.48 -0.03
CA VAL A 54 -5.08 -8.94 -1.16
C VAL A 54 -4.29 -7.80 -1.79
N GLY A 55 -3.81 -7.98 -3.02
CA GLY A 55 -3.10 -6.96 -3.78
C GLY A 55 -4.05 -5.94 -4.43
N VAL A 56 -3.75 -4.65 -4.32
CA VAL A 56 -4.52 -3.56 -4.96
C VAL A 56 -3.60 -2.65 -5.77
N PRO A 57 -3.87 -2.40 -7.07
CA PRO A 57 -3.15 -1.38 -7.84
C PRO A 57 -3.27 -0.01 -7.17
N ALA A 58 -2.15 0.53 -6.69
CA ALA A 58 -2.19 1.70 -5.79
C ALA A 58 -1.41 2.92 -6.30
N ARG A 59 -1.01 2.89 -7.58
CA ARG A 59 -0.24 3.98 -8.20
C ARG A 59 -0.95 5.33 -8.10
N GLU A 60 -2.26 5.36 -8.30
CA GLU A 60 -3.03 6.62 -8.26
C GLU A 60 -3.08 7.23 -6.86
N ILE A 61 -3.12 6.41 -5.80
CA ILE A 61 -3.01 6.88 -4.42
C ILE A 61 -1.59 7.41 -4.17
N LEU A 62 -0.57 6.70 -4.70
CA LEU A 62 0.83 7.07 -4.59
C LEU A 62 1.15 8.42 -5.25
N LEU A 63 0.51 8.74 -6.37
CA LEU A 63 0.59 10.06 -6.97
C LEU A 63 0.05 11.16 -6.04
N GLY A 64 -0.89 10.84 -5.14
CA GLY A 64 -1.36 11.74 -4.07
C GLY A 64 -0.39 11.89 -2.89
N GLY A 65 0.74 11.17 -2.87
CA GLY A 65 1.77 11.30 -1.82
C GLY A 65 1.64 10.34 -0.63
N GLY A 66 0.73 9.38 -0.67
CA GLY A 66 0.57 8.34 0.35
C GLY A 66 0.22 7.00 -0.26
N ASN A 67 -0.24 6.04 0.55
CA ASN A 67 -0.80 4.80 0.02
C ASN A 67 -1.96 4.29 0.89
N ILE A 68 -2.33 3.02 0.74
CA ILE A 68 -3.49 2.40 1.39
C ILE A 68 -3.54 2.71 2.89
N HIS A 69 -2.45 2.54 3.64
CA HIS A 69 -2.43 2.83 5.08
C HIS A 69 -2.79 4.29 5.38
N CYS A 70 -2.23 5.24 4.62
CA CYS A 70 -2.43 6.68 4.83
C CYS A 70 -3.87 7.16 4.67
N ILE A 71 -4.72 6.40 3.96
CA ILE A 71 -6.10 6.78 3.66
C ILE A 71 -7.13 5.96 4.43
N THR A 72 -6.68 5.16 5.40
CA THR A 72 -7.53 4.26 6.20
C THR A 72 -7.36 4.53 7.68
N GLN A 73 -8.43 4.35 8.45
CA GLN A 73 -8.40 4.44 9.91
C GLN A 73 -9.23 3.29 10.48
N GLN A 74 -8.59 2.37 11.19
CA GLN A 74 -9.28 1.26 11.83
C GLN A 74 -10.06 1.72 13.06
N VAL A 75 -11.24 1.14 13.25
CA VAL A 75 -12.05 1.26 14.47
C VAL A 75 -12.12 -0.14 15.09
N PRO A 76 -11.56 -0.36 16.29
CA PRO A 76 -11.64 -1.65 16.97
C PRO A 76 -13.10 -2.07 17.23
N ALA A 77 -13.34 -3.39 17.24
CA ALA A 77 -14.59 -3.93 17.76
C ALA A 77 -14.70 -3.69 19.27
N ALA A 78 -15.94 -3.70 19.78
CA ALA A 78 -16.24 -3.59 21.21
C ALA A 78 -15.85 -4.86 21.98
#